data_AF-A0A915UR12-F1
#
_entry.id   AF-A0A915UR12-F1
#
_cell.length_a   1.000
_cell.length_b   1.000
_cell.length_c   1.000
_cell.angle_alpha   90.00
_cell.angle_beta   90.00
_cell.angle_gamma   90.00
#
_symmetry.space_group_name_H-M   'P 1'
#
loop_
_entity.id
_entity.type
_entity.pdbx_description
1 polymer ?
#
loop_
_entity_poly.entity_id
_entity_poly.type
_entity_poly.pdbx_seq_one_letter_code
_entity_poly.pdbx_strand_id
1 'polypeptide(L)'
;MRLLATTLSFALFLAGWAQGLQAGAAANKITPTKQVFLAGYASNRPNTGGVHDDIWARAVVVQVGNERLAIVVCDLLGLLRDDVQRIRQQVKSVPPNRVMVLCTHVHSAPDTIGLWGPTPAQSGRDNEYVNFVIETVAKTVDEAASKLQPATVGFAKTTVEGVSYNYRIEKILDTEAAVMQFRSKADGKTIATLTNFACHPEVLNNDQLTSDMCHWYYQTVERAVGGVAIFANGALGGMISPAAGDGTAPKGRDWARAERYGATIANRALEAIAKANFTDAVSLEHREATYTVPLENENFKLAMAAGVIPSGASLNAGKVTTESHLIRLGDAVMFTMPGEVQPNIGILLKRLLAPYGDPVFLFGLANDELGYILSLEDYYLPLYNYERSMSVGSEIGPAMVQAARQMMGQMTARQPTAVAAVSGEKSPVEQELEKYLQRFRPDRAGNFKATYRLVLEGAGEFYLRIAEGKATLSREGTPSEASVTVKAPAQVFVAIITGKRDPLDAYNTGELQIEGDIGIAQYLLFVFE
;
A
#
# COMPACT_ATOMS: atom_id res chain seq x y z
N MET A 1 33.42 -25.72 56.84
CA MET A 1 32.32 -24.75 56.68
C MET A 1 32.24 -24.37 55.20
N ARG A 2 31.19 -24.81 54.50
CA ARG A 2 30.86 -24.38 53.14
C ARG A 2 30.00 -23.12 53.25
N LEU A 3 30.34 -22.06 52.52
CA LEU A 3 29.46 -20.91 52.32
C LEU A 3 29.30 -20.69 50.82
N LEU A 4 28.04 -20.68 50.39
CA LEU A 4 27.57 -20.40 49.05
C LEU A 4 27.95 -18.97 48.64
N ALA A 5 28.38 -18.80 47.38
CA ALA A 5 28.34 -17.52 46.69
C ALA A 5 27.43 -17.67 45.46
N THR A 6 26.20 -17.18 45.59
CA THR A 6 25.24 -16.99 44.50
C THR A 6 25.55 -15.67 43.82
N THR A 7 26.16 -15.71 42.64
CA THR A 7 26.33 -14.54 41.75
C THR A 7 25.02 -14.25 41.03
N LEU A 8 24.35 -13.18 41.45
CA LEU A 8 23.22 -12.55 40.77
C LEU A 8 23.74 -11.92 39.46
N SER A 9 23.38 -12.48 38.31
CA SER A 9 23.64 -11.85 37.01
C SER A 9 22.53 -10.84 36.75
N PHE A 10 22.85 -9.55 36.93
CA PHE A 10 22.00 -8.44 36.49
C PHE A 10 21.99 -8.43 34.96
N ALA A 11 20.89 -8.88 34.35
CA ALA A 11 20.63 -8.62 32.94
C ALA A 11 20.35 -7.12 32.79
N LEU A 12 21.34 -6.36 32.29
CA LEU A 12 21.10 -5.02 31.76
C LEU A 12 20.14 -5.16 30.57
N PHE A 13 18.87 -4.85 30.80
CA PHE A 13 17.99 -4.41 29.73
C PHE A 13 18.54 -3.06 29.24
N LEU A 14 19.31 -3.08 28.16
CA LEU A 14 19.52 -1.90 27.35
C LEU A 14 18.14 -1.48 26.84
N ALA A 15 17.54 -0.50 27.52
CA ALA A 15 16.42 0.25 26.97
C ALA A 15 16.87 0.77 25.60
N GLY A 16 16.27 0.23 24.53
CA GLY A 16 16.48 0.75 23.18
C GLY A 16 15.95 2.17 23.16
N TRP A 17 16.84 3.14 23.34
CA TRP A 17 16.54 4.54 23.10
C TRP A 17 16.04 4.65 21.66
N ALA A 18 14.84 5.22 21.47
CA ALA A 18 14.29 5.47 20.15
C ALA A 18 15.34 6.18 19.29
N GLN A 19 15.82 5.50 18.25
CA GLN A 19 16.83 6.07 17.35
C GLN A 19 16.13 7.08 16.47
N GLY A 20 16.58 8.34 16.52
CA GLY A 20 15.93 9.44 15.82
C GLY A 20 15.85 9.19 14.32
N LEU A 21 14.66 9.37 13.76
CA LEU A 21 14.42 9.32 12.32
C LEU A 21 15.18 10.43 11.59
N GLN A 22 15.78 10.06 10.45
CA GLN A 22 16.26 11.02 9.47
C GLN A 22 15.60 10.76 8.11
N ALA A 23 15.41 11.82 7.35
CA ALA A 23 14.89 11.73 5.99
C ALA A 23 15.64 12.70 5.07
N GLY A 24 15.79 12.31 3.81
CA GLY A 24 16.34 13.15 2.75
C GLY A 24 15.64 12.80 1.45
N ALA A 25 15.54 13.78 0.54
CA ALA A 25 14.79 13.60 -0.71
C ALA A 25 15.45 14.33 -1.88
N ALA A 26 15.22 13.79 -3.08
CA ALA A 26 15.71 14.36 -4.32
C ALA A 26 14.77 14.03 -5.48
N ALA A 27 14.80 14.86 -6.52
CA ALA A 27 14.09 14.62 -7.76
C ALA A 27 15.01 15.02 -8.92
N ASN A 28 15.20 14.12 -9.88
CA ASN A 28 15.97 14.38 -11.10
C ASN A 28 15.15 14.02 -12.32
N LYS A 29 15.35 14.78 -13.39
CA LYS A 29 14.65 14.56 -14.66
C LYS A 29 15.20 13.31 -15.34
N ILE A 30 14.28 12.51 -15.87
CA ILE A 30 14.59 11.40 -16.77
C ILE A 30 14.04 11.67 -18.17
N THR A 31 13.72 12.92 -18.52
CA THR A 31 13.24 13.30 -19.85
C THR A 31 14.30 13.01 -20.92
N PRO A 32 14.00 12.25 -22.00
CA PRO A 32 14.96 12.01 -23.08
C PRO A 32 15.23 13.29 -23.89
N THR A 33 16.44 13.39 -24.43
CA THR A 33 16.85 14.51 -25.31
C THR A 33 16.66 14.21 -26.80
N LYS A 34 16.16 13.01 -27.14
CA LYS A 34 15.89 12.56 -28.51
C LYS A 34 14.46 12.03 -28.62
N GLN A 35 14.00 11.87 -29.86
CA GLN A 35 12.72 11.22 -30.12
C GLN A 35 12.77 9.76 -29.65
N VAL A 36 11.66 9.30 -29.06
CA VAL A 36 11.46 7.98 -28.50
C VAL A 36 10.06 7.46 -28.85
N PHE A 37 9.80 6.17 -28.60
CA PHE A 37 8.46 5.62 -28.62
C PHE A 37 7.83 5.66 -27.23
N LEU A 38 6.56 6.09 -27.16
CA LEU A 38 5.79 6.12 -25.92
C LEU A 38 5.26 4.73 -25.58
N ALA A 39 5.40 4.34 -24.32
CA ALA A 39 4.90 3.08 -23.80
C ALA A 39 3.37 3.09 -23.62
N GLY A 40 2.75 1.91 -23.65
CA GLY A 40 1.31 1.74 -23.43
C GLY A 40 0.43 2.02 -24.66
N TYR A 41 -0.87 1.72 -24.51
CA TYR A 41 -1.93 1.78 -25.52
C TYR A 41 -1.71 0.97 -26.81
N ALA A 42 -0.74 1.32 -27.64
CA ALA A 42 -0.51 0.74 -28.96
C ALA A 42 0.94 0.97 -29.42
N SER A 43 1.46 0.09 -30.28
CA SER A 43 2.76 0.25 -30.92
C SER A 43 2.78 1.47 -31.86
N ASN A 44 3.99 1.88 -32.25
CA ASN A 44 4.25 2.98 -33.18
C ASN A 44 3.72 4.34 -32.74
N ARG A 45 3.97 4.69 -31.48
CA ARG A 45 3.67 6.00 -30.89
C ARG A 45 4.94 6.83 -30.69
N PRO A 46 5.58 7.38 -31.74
CA PRO A 46 6.69 8.31 -31.55
C PRO A 46 6.20 9.58 -30.84
N ASN A 47 7.00 10.17 -29.96
CA ASN A 47 6.64 11.40 -29.25
C ASN A 47 6.74 12.67 -30.13
N THR A 48 6.04 12.69 -31.27
CA THR A 48 6.07 13.78 -32.25
C THR A 48 5.58 15.12 -31.72
N GLY A 49 4.77 15.10 -30.66
CA GLY A 49 4.29 16.30 -29.98
C GLY A 49 5.37 16.98 -29.12
N GLY A 50 6.51 16.34 -28.89
CA GLY A 50 7.60 16.87 -28.07
C GLY A 50 7.44 16.57 -26.58
N VAL A 51 7.83 17.52 -25.74
CA VAL A 51 7.76 17.45 -24.26
C VAL A 51 6.80 18.52 -23.77
N HIS A 52 5.73 18.11 -23.10
CA HIS A 52 4.83 19.04 -22.41
C HIS A 52 5.42 19.42 -21.05
N ASP A 53 5.79 18.42 -20.26
CA ASP A 53 6.43 18.56 -18.97
C ASP A 53 7.48 17.46 -18.76
N ASP A 54 8.42 17.73 -17.87
CA ASP A 54 9.45 16.75 -17.53
C ASP A 54 8.86 15.52 -16.83
N ILE A 55 9.48 14.37 -17.10
CA ILE A 55 9.30 13.12 -16.37
C ILE A 55 10.46 12.93 -15.38
N TRP A 56 10.20 12.31 -14.24
CA TRP A 56 11.11 12.36 -13.08
C TRP A 56 11.44 10.99 -12.51
N ALA A 57 12.61 10.88 -11.89
CA ALA A 57 12.88 9.97 -10.79
C ALA A 57 12.82 10.78 -9.48
N ARG A 58 11.93 10.41 -8.55
CA ARG A 58 11.66 11.12 -7.30
C ARG A 58 11.88 10.18 -6.13
N ALA A 59 12.84 10.48 -5.26
CA ALA A 59 13.27 9.59 -4.18
C ALA A 59 13.13 10.23 -2.80
N VAL A 60 12.76 9.40 -1.83
CA VAL A 60 12.95 9.65 -0.40
C VAL A 60 13.82 8.53 0.18
N VAL A 61 14.82 8.91 0.96
CA VAL A 61 15.65 8.01 1.75
C VAL A 61 15.35 8.27 3.21
N VAL A 62 15.00 7.22 3.94
CA VAL A 62 14.77 7.25 5.38
C VAL A 62 15.87 6.47 6.09
N GLN A 63 16.30 6.98 7.24
CA GLN A 63 17.25 6.31 8.12
C GLN A 63 16.68 6.24 9.53
N VAL A 64 16.57 5.03 10.07
CA VAL A 64 16.20 4.76 11.46
C VAL A 64 17.39 4.05 12.10
N GLY A 65 18.14 4.76 12.93
CA GLY A 65 19.41 4.24 13.43
C GLY A 65 20.46 4.10 12.35
N ASN A 66 20.96 2.87 12.18
CA ASN A 66 21.91 2.51 11.13
C ASN A 66 21.22 1.94 9.88
N GLU A 67 19.91 1.74 9.94
CA GLU A 67 19.12 1.10 8.89
C GLU A 67 18.62 2.15 7.90
N ARG A 68 18.92 1.98 6.62
CA ARG A 68 18.44 2.85 5.53
C ARG A 68 17.45 2.13 4.62
N LEU A 69 16.49 2.88 4.10
CA LEU A 69 15.55 2.45 3.08
C LEU A 69 15.36 3.60 2.08
N ALA A 70 15.40 3.28 0.79
CA ALA A 70 15.08 4.21 -0.28
C ALA A 70 13.78 3.78 -0.96
N ILE A 71 12.91 4.74 -1.23
CA ILE A 71 11.77 4.59 -2.13
C ILE A 71 11.97 5.61 -3.24
N VAL A 72 12.12 5.14 -4.47
CA VAL A 72 12.21 5.99 -5.67
C VAL A 72 11.11 5.62 -6.64
N VAL A 73 10.36 6.61 -7.10
CA VAL A 73 9.31 6.44 -8.11
C VAL A 73 9.71 7.15 -9.40
N CYS A 74 9.58 6.44 -10.51
CA CYS A 74 9.90 6.93 -11.85
C CYS A 74 8.61 7.20 -12.63
N ASP A 75 8.54 8.33 -13.34
CA ASP A 75 7.49 8.60 -14.32
C ASP A 75 7.74 7.80 -15.60
N LEU A 76 7.48 6.48 -15.52
CA LEU A 76 7.64 5.47 -16.56
C LEU A 76 6.45 4.50 -16.52
N LEU A 77 6.30 3.67 -17.55
CA LEU A 77 5.34 2.56 -17.52
C LEU A 77 5.75 1.51 -16.48
N GLY A 78 7.00 1.07 -16.55
CA GLY A 78 7.54 0.04 -15.67
C GLY A 78 9.04 -0.11 -15.86
N LEU A 79 9.70 -0.85 -14.97
CA LEU A 79 11.09 -1.26 -15.13
C LEU A 79 11.18 -2.76 -14.85
N LEU A 80 11.88 -3.48 -15.72
CA LEU A 80 12.14 -4.90 -15.53
C LEU A 80 13.10 -5.11 -14.36
N ARG A 81 12.95 -6.21 -13.63
CA ARG A 81 13.79 -6.52 -12.46
C ARG A 81 15.28 -6.41 -12.74
N ASP A 82 15.76 -6.82 -13.90
CA ASP A 82 17.18 -6.74 -14.23
C ASP A 82 17.68 -5.29 -14.33
N ASP A 83 16.86 -4.34 -14.79
CA ASP A 83 17.19 -2.92 -14.74
C ASP A 83 17.20 -2.40 -13.30
N VAL A 84 16.26 -2.86 -12.46
CA VAL A 84 16.23 -2.56 -11.02
C VAL A 84 17.48 -3.08 -10.31
N GLN A 85 17.96 -4.28 -10.63
CA GLN A 85 19.22 -4.79 -10.08
C GLN A 85 20.43 -3.94 -10.52
N ARG A 86 20.44 -3.47 -11.77
CA ARG A 86 21.49 -2.56 -12.26
C ARG A 86 21.48 -1.21 -11.54
N ILE A 87 20.30 -0.67 -11.22
CA ILE A 87 20.16 0.53 -10.37
C ILE A 87 20.77 0.26 -9.00
N ARG A 88 20.37 -0.84 -8.35
CA ARG A 88 20.84 -1.22 -7.01
C ARG A 88 22.34 -1.45 -6.92
N GLN A 89 22.97 -1.94 -7.98
CA GLN A 89 24.41 -2.10 -8.06
C GLN A 89 25.16 -0.76 -8.12
N GLN A 90 24.52 0.31 -8.60
CA GLN A 90 25.12 1.64 -8.71
C GLN A 90 24.87 2.52 -7.48
N VAL A 91 23.81 2.27 -6.71
CA VAL A 91 23.53 2.97 -5.45
C VAL A 91 24.60 2.64 -4.40
N LYS A 92 25.20 3.67 -3.80
CA LYS A 92 26.27 3.51 -2.79
C LYS A 92 25.79 3.74 -1.37
N SER A 93 24.73 4.52 -1.22
CA SER A 93 24.29 5.06 0.07
C SER A 93 23.32 4.17 0.84
N VAL A 94 22.67 3.22 0.17
CA VAL A 94 21.62 2.35 0.73
C VAL A 94 21.89 0.90 0.32
N PRO A 95 21.71 -0.09 1.21
CA PRO A 95 21.87 -1.50 0.85
C PRO A 95 21.00 -1.87 -0.36
N PRO A 96 21.51 -2.67 -1.33
CA PRO A 96 20.79 -3.01 -2.55
C PRO A 96 19.35 -3.49 -2.33
N ASN A 97 19.15 -4.39 -1.37
CA ASN A 97 17.85 -4.97 -1.05
C ASN A 97 16.89 -4.01 -0.29
N ARG A 98 17.32 -2.78 -0.06
CA ARG A 98 16.55 -1.69 0.57
C ARG A 98 16.35 -0.48 -0.33
N VAL A 99 16.55 -0.66 -1.63
CA VAL A 99 16.18 0.32 -2.65
C VAL A 99 14.94 -0.19 -3.37
N MET A 100 13.78 0.38 -3.04
CA MET A 100 12.52 0.11 -3.72
C MET A 100 12.42 1.02 -4.93
N VAL A 101 12.36 0.45 -6.13
CA VAL A 101 12.22 1.19 -7.39
C VAL A 101 10.82 0.96 -7.93
N LEU A 102 10.04 2.02 -8.04
CA LEU A 102 8.64 1.97 -8.47
C LEU A 102 8.45 2.77 -9.76
N CYS A 103 7.36 2.53 -10.47
CA CYS A 103 6.91 3.37 -11.58
C CYS A 103 5.49 3.92 -11.35
N THR A 104 5.19 5.10 -11.89
CA THR A 104 3.83 5.65 -11.85
C THR A 104 2.87 4.94 -12.80
N HIS A 105 3.41 4.19 -13.77
CA HIS A 105 2.68 3.54 -14.86
C HIS A 105 2.09 4.52 -15.88
N VAL A 106 2.81 5.61 -16.17
CA VAL A 106 2.36 6.63 -17.13
C VAL A 106 2.51 6.16 -18.59
N HIS A 107 1.47 6.33 -19.40
CA HIS A 107 1.43 5.90 -20.82
C HIS A 107 1.95 6.96 -21.82
N SER A 108 2.61 7.99 -21.29
CA SER A 108 3.16 9.13 -22.02
C SER A 108 4.65 9.35 -21.68
N ALA A 109 5.35 8.24 -21.40
CA ALA A 109 6.79 8.18 -21.17
C ALA A 109 7.46 7.16 -22.11
N PRO A 110 8.80 7.19 -22.27
CA PRO A 110 9.48 6.32 -23.22
C PRO A 110 9.30 4.84 -22.88
N ASP A 111 9.25 3.99 -23.90
CA ASP A 111 9.18 2.54 -23.74
C ASP A 111 10.45 1.99 -23.08
N THR A 112 10.28 1.47 -21.88
CA THR A 112 11.33 0.80 -21.09
C THR A 112 11.14 -0.72 -21.04
N ILE A 113 10.10 -1.27 -21.67
CA ILE A 113 9.87 -2.73 -21.69
C ILE A 113 10.24 -3.31 -23.06
N GLY A 114 9.87 -2.61 -24.13
CA GLY A 114 10.18 -2.93 -25.52
C GLY A 114 8.96 -3.24 -26.38
N LEU A 115 7.77 -3.36 -25.80
CA LEU A 115 6.57 -3.81 -26.51
C LEU A 115 5.94 -2.77 -27.48
N TRP A 116 6.37 -1.51 -27.44
CA TRP A 116 5.68 -0.41 -28.11
C TRP A 116 6.52 0.28 -29.21
N GLY A 117 7.40 -0.49 -29.87
CA GLY A 117 8.22 0.00 -30.99
C GLY A 117 7.45 0.25 -32.30
N PRO A 118 8.17 0.53 -33.41
CA PRO A 118 7.56 0.86 -34.71
C PRO A 118 6.61 -0.22 -35.22
N THR A 119 6.86 -1.48 -34.87
CA THR A 119 6.01 -2.62 -35.16
C THR A 119 6.00 -3.58 -33.96
N PRO A 120 5.03 -4.49 -33.82
CA PRO A 120 5.02 -5.46 -32.72
C PRO A 120 6.23 -6.39 -32.66
N ALA A 121 6.99 -6.50 -33.76
CA ALA A 121 8.21 -7.32 -33.85
C ALA A 121 9.50 -6.52 -33.63
N GLN A 122 9.41 -5.21 -33.38
CA GLN A 122 10.55 -4.33 -33.17
C GLN A 122 10.44 -3.65 -31.80
N SER A 123 11.54 -3.66 -31.06
CA SER A 123 11.57 -3.06 -29.73
C SER A 123 11.39 -1.54 -29.81
N GLY A 124 10.51 -0.99 -28.96
CA GLY A 124 10.43 0.45 -28.70
C GLY A 124 11.47 0.93 -27.69
N ARG A 125 12.12 -0.02 -27.01
CA ARG A 125 13.08 0.25 -25.96
C ARG A 125 14.41 0.71 -26.51
N ASP A 126 14.85 1.85 -26.01
CA ASP A 126 16.14 2.45 -26.32
C ASP A 126 17.13 2.20 -25.16
N ASN A 127 18.15 1.38 -25.42
CA ASN A 127 19.12 1.00 -24.39
C ASN A 127 19.99 2.17 -23.90
N GLU A 128 20.25 3.20 -24.73
CA GLU A 128 20.96 4.39 -24.26
C GLU A 128 20.10 5.16 -23.26
N TYR A 129 18.81 5.30 -23.57
CA TYR A 129 17.86 5.93 -22.66
C TYR A 129 17.71 5.15 -21.35
N VAL A 130 17.57 3.81 -21.42
CA VAL A 130 17.45 3.00 -20.20
C VAL A 130 18.72 3.06 -19.35
N ASN A 131 19.91 3.10 -19.95
CA ASN A 131 21.16 3.30 -19.20
C ASN A 131 21.18 4.65 -18.49
N PHE A 132 20.76 5.71 -19.17
CA PHE A 132 20.59 7.04 -18.57
C PHE A 132 19.58 7.04 -17.41
N VAL A 133 18.45 6.34 -17.53
CA VAL A 133 17.49 6.16 -16.44
C VAL A 133 18.15 5.45 -15.26
N ILE A 134 18.84 4.34 -15.48
CA ILE A 134 19.50 3.56 -14.43
C ILE A 134 20.48 4.43 -13.64
N GLU A 135 21.36 5.16 -14.34
CA GLU A 135 22.35 6.05 -13.73
C GLU A 135 21.67 7.19 -12.96
N THR A 136 20.63 7.78 -13.54
CA THR A 136 19.90 8.90 -12.93
C THR A 136 19.13 8.48 -11.68
N VAL A 137 18.49 7.31 -11.69
CA VAL A 137 17.77 6.77 -10.53
C VAL A 137 18.75 6.48 -9.40
N ALA A 138 19.87 5.81 -9.68
CA ALA A 138 20.91 5.55 -8.67
C ALA A 138 21.46 6.84 -8.06
N LYS A 139 21.79 7.82 -8.92
CA LYS A 139 22.20 9.17 -8.50
C LYS A 139 21.14 9.86 -7.63
N THR A 140 19.86 9.75 -7.98
CA THR A 140 18.77 10.37 -7.23
C THR A 140 18.66 9.81 -5.82
N VAL A 141 18.84 8.48 -5.66
CA VAL A 141 18.87 7.84 -4.34
C VAL A 141 20.07 8.34 -3.53
N ASP A 142 21.27 8.36 -4.11
CA ASP A 142 22.48 8.84 -3.43
C ASP A 142 22.40 10.33 -3.06
N GLU A 143 21.80 11.17 -3.91
CA GLU A 143 21.53 12.58 -3.61
C GLU A 143 20.51 12.74 -2.48
N ALA A 144 19.42 11.97 -2.48
CA ALA A 144 18.46 11.97 -1.38
C ALA A 144 19.12 11.56 -0.06
N ALA A 145 19.97 10.53 -0.08
CA ALA A 145 20.73 10.09 1.09
C ALA A 145 21.74 11.14 1.57
N SER A 146 22.38 11.89 0.67
CA SER A 146 23.30 12.98 1.03
C SER A 146 22.62 14.15 1.76
N LYS A 147 21.28 14.25 1.63
CA LYS A 147 20.44 15.27 2.26
C LYS A 147 19.72 14.77 3.51
N LEU A 148 20.11 13.60 4.04
CA LEU A 148 19.56 13.08 5.29
C LEU A 148 19.74 14.11 6.42
N GLN A 149 18.63 14.44 7.06
CA GLN A 149 18.59 15.34 8.21
C GLN A 149 17.58 14.81 9.24
N PRO A 150 17.71 15.15 10.53
CA PRO A 150 16.73 14.79 11.55
C PRO A 150 15.31 15.17 11.13
N ALA A 151 14.39 14.22 11.21
CA ALA A 151 13.06 14.36 10.65
C ALA A 151 11.98 13.78 11.58
N THR A 152 10.76 14.27 11.43
CA THR A 152 9.54 13.64 11.91
C THR A 152 8.74 13.12 10.72
N VAL A 153 7.95 12.06 10.92
CA VAL A 153 7.04 11.52 9.92
C VAL A 153 5.61 11.53 10.46
N GLY A 154 4.68 11.90 9.59
CA GLY A 154 3.25 11.73 9.79
C GLY A 154 2.68 10.75 8.77
N PHE A 155 1.64 10.03 9.16
CA PHE A 155 0.91 9.11 8.29
C PHE A 155 -0.58 9.44 8.32
N ALA A 156 -1.23 9.33 7.17
CA ALA A 156 -2.67 9.52 7.04
C ALA A 156 -3.24 8.65 5.91
N LYS A 157 -4.55 8.45 5.92
CA LYS A 157 -5.31 7.93 4.79
C LYS A 157 -6.58 8.74 4.58
N THR A 158 -7.08 8.74 3.37
CA THR A 158 -8.30 9.43 2.98
C THR A 158 -8.96 8.72 1.81
N THR A 159 -10.25 8.96 1.61
CA THR A 159 -10.95 8.56 0.39
C THR A 159 -10.78 9.62 -0.70
N VAL A 160 -10.53 9.19 -1.93
CA VAL A 160 -10.50 10.01 -3.15
C VAL A 160 -11.53 9.45 -4.13
N GLU A 161 -12.66 10.13 -4.24
CA GLU A 161 -13.77 9.74 -5.12
C GLU A 161 -13.77 10.58 -6.41
N GLY A 162 -14.41 10.04 -7.47
CA GLY A 162 -14.61 10.76 -8.73
C GLY A 162 -13.35 10.93 -9.60
N VAL A 163 -12.23 10.34 -9.19
CA VAL A 163 -10.96 10.37 -9.93
C VAL A 163 -10.70 9.07 -10.70
N SER A 164 -11.02 7.92 -10.13
CA SER A 164 -10.80 6.60 -10.75
C SER A 164 -12.10 5.82 -10.93
N TYR A 165 -12.08 4.85 -11.84
CA TYR A 165 -13.12 3.84 -12.02
C TYR A 165 -12.48 2.51 -12.40
N ASN A 166 -13.20 1.40 -12.20
CA ASN A 166 -12.76 0.08 -12.64
C ASN A 166 -13.47 -0.30 -13.95
N TYR A 167 -12.72 -0.52 -15.03
CA TYR A 167 -13.27 -0.88 -16.35
C TYR A 167 -13.96 -2.25 -16.35
N ARG A 168 -13.54 -3.16 -15.47
CA ARG A 168 -14.05 -4.55 -15.41
C ARG A 168 -15.25 -4.66 -14.48
N ILE A 169 -15.10 -4.21 -13.24
CA ILE A 169 -16.16 -4.33 -12.21
C ILE A 169 -16.15 -3.07 -11.35
N GLU A 170 -17.08 -2.15 -11.61
CA GLU A 170 -17.23 -0.85 -10.95
C GLU A 170 -17.15 -0.92 -9.41
N LYS A 171 -17.78 -1.94 -8.80
CA LYS A 171 -17.85 -2.11 -7.35
C LYS A 171 -16.53 -2.53 -6.69
N ILE A 172 -15.56 -2.99 -7.47
CA ILE A 172 -14.25 -3.41 -6.97
C ILE A 172 -13.27 -2.28 -7.24
N LEU A 173 -13.34 -1.24 -6.42
CA LEU A 173 -12.52 -0.04 -6.56
C LEU A 173 -11.88 0.30 -5.23
N ASP A 174 -10.58 0.57 -5.24
CA ASP A 174 -9.85 1.09 -4.10
C ASP A 174 -9.77 2.62 -4.22
N THR A 175 -10.64 3.31 -3.50
CA THR A 175 -10.68 4.78 -3.44
C THR A 175 -9.82 5.33 -2.30
N GLU A 176 -9.16 4.49 -1.52
CA GLU A 176 -8.34 4.95 -0.39
C GLU A 176 -6.93 5.36 -0.86
N ALA A 177 -6.57 6.60 -0.59
CA ALA A 177 -5.21 7.11 -0.73
C ALA A 177 -4.48 7.08 0.62
N ALA A 178 -3.31 6.45 0.67
CA ALA A 178 -2.40 6.48 1.81
C ALA A 178 -1.34 7.58 1.60
N VAL A 179 -0.98 8.29 2.66
CA VAL A 179 -0.05 9.43 2.60
C VAL A 179 0.95 9.35 3.74
N MET A 180 2.23 9.57 3.43
CA MET A 180 3.26 9.84 4.42
C MET A 180 3.97 11.14 4.10
N GLN A 181 4.29 11.93 5.12
CA GLN A 181 5.05 13.17 4.96
C GLN A 181 6.17 13.22 5.97
N PHE A 182 7.36 13.59 5.50
CA PHE A 182 8.54 13.83 6.32
C PHE A 182 8.77 15.32 6.47
N ARG A 183 9.02 15.77 7.69
CA ARG A 183 9.34 17.18 8.00
C ARG A 183 10.67 17.26 8.71
N SER A 184 11.45 18.29 8.39
CA SER A 184 12.67 18.64 9.12
C SER A 184 12.35 18.91 10.59
N LYS A 185 13.08 18.28 11.50
CA LYS A 185 12.95 18.54 12.93
C LYS A 185 13.47 19.93 13.33
N ALA A 186 14.35 20.52 12.50
CA ALA A 186 14.98 21.80 12.79
C ALA A 186 14.02 22.99 12.57
N ASP A 187 13.21 22.96 11.51
CA ASP A 187 12.37 24.09 11.09
C ASP A 187 10.94 23.71 10.67
N GLY A 188 10.58 22.42 10.77
CA GLY A 188 9.24 21.94 10.43
C GLY A 188 8.93 21.89 8.93
N LYS A 189 9.87 22.28 8.05
CA LYS A 189 9.64 22.29 6.61
C LYS A 189 9.54 20.88 6.05
N THR A 190 8.67 20.70 5.05
CA THR A 190 8.51 19.42 4.35
C THR A 190 9.79 19.03 3.62
N ILE A 191 10.23 17.79 3.84
CA ILE A 191 11.31 17.14 3.11
C ILE A 191 10.73 16.40 1.92
N ALA A 192 9.71 15.57 2.15
CA ALA A 192 9.00 14.84 1.13
C ALA A 192 7.55 14.54 1.54
N THR A 193 6.67 14.43 0.54
CA THR A 193 5.32 13.92 0.70
C THR A 193 5.11 12.81 -0.33
N LEU A 194 4.77 11.61 0.13
CA LEU A 194 4.46 10.46 -0.72
C LEU A 194 3.00 10.09 -0.58
N THR A 195 2.27 10.04 -1.70
CA THR A 195 0.89 9.56 -1.78
C THR A 195 0.83 8.28 -2.59
N ASN A 196 0.15 7.27 -2.06
CA ASN A 196 -0.17 6.02 -2.74
C ASN A 196 -1.65 5.95 -3.07
N PHE A 197 -1.97 5.82 -4.36
CA PHE A 197 -3.36 5.76 -4.86
C PHE A 197 -3.41 4.93 -6.15
N ALA A 198 -4.42 4.06 -6.28
CA ALA A 198 -4.57 3.18 -7.44
C ALA A 198 -5.31 3.88 -8.58
N CYS A 199 -4.59 4.27 -9.64
CA CYS A 199 -5.17 4.80 -10.88
C CYS A 199 -4.09 4.91 -11.96
N HIS A 200 -4.34 4.38 -13.16
CA HIS A 200 -3.45 4.57 -14.31
C HIS A 200 -3.33 6.06 -14.67
N PRO A 201 -2.11 6.63 -14.77
CA PRO A 201 -1.89 7.95 -15.35
C PRO A 201 -2.07 7.92 -16.87
N GLU A 202 -3.33 7.86 -17.29
CA GLU A 202 -3.72 7.64 -18.69
C GLU A 202 -4.81 8.62 -19.16
N VAL A 203 -4.92 9.79 -18.52
CA VAL A 203 -5.94 10.81 -18.84
C VAL A 203 -5.75 11.32 -20.27
N LEU A 204 -4.49 11.46 -20.69
CA LEU A 204 -4.14 12.29 -21.83
C LEU A 204 -3.82 11.55 -23.12
N ASN A 205 -3.79 10.22 -23.21
CA ASN A 205 -3.58 9.44 -24.45
C ASN A 205 -3.08 10.24 -25.68
N ASN A 206 -1.85 10.78 -25.62
CA ASN A 206 -1.31 11.76 -26.56
C ASN A 206 0.03 11.29 -27.15
N ASP A 207 0.66 12.19 -27.91
CA ASP A 207 1.96 12.04 -28.56
C ASP A 207 3.07 12.93 -27.95
N GLN A 208 2.84 13.47 -26.74
CA GLN A 208 3.78 14.29 -25.97
C GLN A 208 4.33 13.50 -24.78
N LEU A 209 5.57 13.80 -24.38
CA LEU A 209 6.09 13.37 -23.09
C LEU A 209 5.44 14.19 -21.96
N THR A 210 4.90 13.50 -20.97
CA THR A 210 4.25 14.10 -19.79
C THR A 210 4.14 13.08 -18.67
N SER A 211 4.17 13.55 -17.42
CA SER A 211 3.84 12.74 -16.25
C SER A 211 2.32 12.60 -16.04
N ASP A 212 1.50 13.05 -17.00
CA ASP A 212 0.02 13.00 -16.96
C ASP A 212 -0.54 13.67 -15.69
N MET A 213 -1.57 13.10 -15.06
CA MET A 213 -2.12 13.64 -13.81
C MET A 213 -1.10 13.73 -12.67
N CYS A 214 -0.01 12.94 -12.69
CA CYS A 214 1.03 12.99 -11.66
C CYS A 214 1.79 14.32 -11.70
N HIS A 215 1.96 14.94 -12.88
CA HIS A 215 2.55 16.28 -13.01
C HIS A 215 1.85 17.30 -12.10
N TRP A 216 0.52 17.30 -12.17
CA TRP A 216 -0.32 18.25 -11.45
C TRP A 216 -0.38 17.91 -9.96
N TYR A 217 -0.36 16.62 -9.59
CA TYR A 217 -0.16 16.23 -8.20
C TYR A 217 1.15 16.83 -7.63
N TYR A 218 2.27 16.70 -8.36
CA TYR A 218 3.55 17.25 -7.91
C TYR A 218 3.47 18.76 -7.71
N GLN A 219 2.97 19.50 -8.72
CA GLN A 219 2.83 20.96 -8.65
C GLN A 219 1.95 21.40 -7.48
N THR A 220 0.82 20.74 -7.25
CA THR A 220 -0.09 21.10 -6.15
C THR A 220 0.54 20.87 -4.79
N VAL A 221 1.17 19.72 -4.56
CA VAL A 221 1.83 19.41 -3.28
C VAL A 221 3.02 20.32 -3.02
N GLU A 222 3.93 20.46 -4.00
CA GLU A 222 5.16 21.23 -3.83
C GLU A 222 4.88 22.73 -3.63
N ARG A 223 3.86 23.28 -4.30
CA ARG A 223 3.41 24.66 -4.04
C ARG A 223 2.80 24.84 -2.65
N ALA A 224 2.05 23.85 -2.17
CA ALA A 224 1.33 23.97 -0.90
C ALA A 224 2.26 23.83 0.31
N VAL A 225 3.18 22.86 0.28
CA VAL A 225 3.97 22.49 1.47
C VAL A 225 5.48 22.40 1.24
N GLY A 226 5.95 22.59 0.00
CA GLY A 226 7.36 22.41 -0.36
C GLY A 226 7.82 20.95 -0.32
N GLY A 227 9.14 20.74 -0.33
CA GLY A 227 9.75 19.41 -0.36
C GLY A 227 9.58 18.71 -1.71
N VAL A 228 9.89 17.42 -1.77
CA VAL A 228 9.69 16.58 -2.96
C VAL A 228 8.34 15.88 -2.87
N ALA A 229 7.46 16.10 -3.83
CA ALA A 229 6.22 15.32 -3.97
C ALA A 229 6.49 14.01 -4.71
N ILE A 230 5.91 12.90 -4.24
CA ILE A 230 6.07 11.56 -4.80
C ILE A 230 4.70 10.90 -4.93
N PHE A 231 4.35 10.45 -6.13
CA PHE A 231 3.13 9.70 -6.39
C PHE A 231 3.51 8.25 -6.64
N ALA A 232 2.97 7.31 -5.88
CA ALA A 232 3.20 5.88 -6.06
C ALA A 232 1.89 5.18 -6.41
N ASN A 233 1.89 4.34 -7.44
CA ASN A 233 0.66 3.67 -7.85
C ASN A 233 0.28 2.50 -6.93
N GLY A 234 -1.01 2.16 -6.93
CA GLY A 234 -1.61 1.08 -6.16
C GLY A 234 -1.88 -0.20 -6.97
N ALA A 235 -2.84 -1.00 -6.50
CA ALA A 235 -3.35 -2.18 -7.21
C ALA A 235 -4.30 -1.77 -8.35
N LEU A 236 -3.73 -1.45 -9.50
CA LEU A 236 -4.44 -0.92 -10.67
C LEU A 236 -4.83 -1.97 -11.74
N GLY A 237 -4.44 -3.23 -11.55
CA GLY A 237 -4.52 -4.37 -12.48
C GLY A 237 -5.92 -4.93 -12.74
N GLY A 238 -6.86 -4.06 -13.08
CA GLY A 238 -8.19 -4.36 -13.60
C GLY A 238 -8.67 -3.22 -14.48
N MET A 239 -7.69 -2.53 -15.09
CA MET A 239 -7.83 -1.22 -15.71
C MET A 239 -8.52 -0.24 -14.75
N ILE A 240 -7.90 -0.01 -13.59
CA ILE A 240 -8.30 1.12 -12.73
C ILE A 240 -7.84 2.39 -13.43
N SER A 241 -8.77 3.00 -14.14
CA SER A 241 -8.54 4.08 -15.08
C SER A 241 -9.05 5.41 -14.52
N PRO A 242 -8.57 6.56 -15.01
CA PRO A 242 -9.15 7.85 -14.67
C PRO A 242 -10.60 7.93 -15.11
N ALA A 243 -11.47 8.40 -14.22
CA ALA A 243 -12.89 8.58 -14.50
C ALA A 243 -13.12 9.36 -15.82
N ALA A 244 -14.22 9.01 -16.50
CA ALA A 244 -14.55 9.66 -17.76
C ALA A 244 -14.73 11.17 -17.57
N GLY A 245 -14.22 11.95 -18.52
CA GLY A 245 -14.54 13.38 -18.60
C GLY A 245 -15.99 13.60 -19.06
N ASP A 246 -16.39 14.86 -19.18
CA ASP A 246 -17.70 15.26 -19.71
C ASP A 246 -17.86 15.03 -21.24
N GLY A 247 -16.82 14.48 -21.89
CA GLY A 247 -16.78 14.19 -23.31
C GLY A 247 -16.56 15.41 -24.21
N THR A 248 -16.28 16.60 -23.63
CA THR A 248 -16.15 17.84 -24.39
C THR A 248 -14.76 18.05 -25.00
N ALA A 249 -13.72 17.50 -24.37
CA ALA A 249 -12.35 17.60 -24.85
C ALA A 249 -12.04 16.51 -25.89
N PRO A 250 -11.27 16.82 -26.96
CA PRO A 250 -10.75 15.80 -27.86
C PRO A 250 -9.94 14.75 -27.09
N LYS A 251 -10.03 13.48 -27.53
CA LYS A 251 -9.26 12.38 -26.94
C LYS A 251 -7.78 12.78 -26.91
N GLY A 252 -7.23 12.72 -25.71
CA GLY A 252 -5.84 13.00 -25.44
C GLY A 252 -5.40 14.47 -25.43
N ARG A 253 -6.35 15.40 -25.34
CA ARG A 253 -6.06 16.84 -25.16
C ARG A 253 -6.74 17.43 -23.93
N ASP A 254 -7.21 16.58 -23.03
CA ASP A 254 -7.96 16.98 -21.83
C ASP A 254 -7.03 17.32 -20.64
N TRP A 255 -6.22 18.36 -20.82
CA TRP A 255 -5.27 18.85 -19.82
C TRP A 255 -5.94 19.31 -18.53
N ALA A 256 -7.12 19.93 -18.66
CA ALA A 256 -7.91 20.39 -17.52
C ALA A 256 -8.39 19.21 -16.65
N ARG A 257 -8.72 18.05 -17.24
CA ARG A 257 -9.03 16.84 -16.46
C ARG A 257 -7.80 16.27 -15.78
N ALA A 258 -6.66 16.22 -16.46
CA ALA A 258 -5.42 15.75 -15.85
C ALA A 258 -5.02 16.63 -14.65
N GLU A 259 -5.15 17.95 -14.81
CA GLU A 259 -4.96 18.92 -13.73
C GLU A 259 -5.93 18.71 -12.58
N ARG A 260 -7.23 18.64 -12.88
CA ARG A 260 -8.26 18.43 -11.87
C ARG A 260 -8.02 17.14 -11.07
N TYR A 261 -7.68 16.05 -11.72
CA TYR A 261 -7.47 14.76 -11.04
C TYR A 261 -6.19 14.74 -10.21
N GLY A 262 -5.07 15.22 -10.75
CA GLY A 262 -3.83 15.37 -9.97
C GLY A 262 -4.01 16.28 -8.75
N ALA A 263 -4.65 17.44 -8.94
CA ALA A 263 -4.94 18.37 -7.86
C ALA A 263 -5.94 17.80 -6.84
N THR A 264 -6.94 17.02 -7.27
CA THR A 264 -7.90 16.39 -6.35
C THR A 264 -7.20 15.38 -5.44
N ILE A 265 -6.36 14.50 -6.00
CA ILE A 265 -5.56 13.55 -5.21
C ILE A 265 -4.67 14.32 -4.22
N ALA A 266 -3.95 15.34 -4.70
CA ALA A 266 -3.05 16.15 -3.88
C ALA A 266 -3.78 16.84 -2.73
N ASN A 267 -4.90 17.52 -3.01
CA ASN A 267 -5.66 18.24 -1.98
C ASN A 267 -6.21 17.31 -0.91
N ARG A 268 -6.77 16.14 -1.30
CA ARG A 268 -7.23 15.14 -0.33
C ARG A 268 -6.09 14.62 0.53
N ALA A 269 -4.93 14.34 -0.08
CA ALA A 269 -3.76 13.91 0.66
C ALA A 269 -3.26 14.98 1.66
N LEU A 270 -3.22 16.24 1.23
CA LEU A 270 -2.83 17.38 2.06
C LEU A 270 -3.81 17.63 3.21
N GLU A 271 -5.12 17.56 2.96
CA GLU A 271 -6.17 17.68 3.97
C GLU A 271 -6.04 16.61 5.08
N ALA A 272 -5.70 15.38 4.69
CA ALA A 272 -5.54 14.27 5.61
C ALA A 272 -4.23 14.38 6.41
N ILE A 273 -3.11 14.66 5.73
CA ILE A 273 -1.79 14.71 6.38
C ILE A 273 -1.62 15.94 7.28
N ALA A 274 -2.38 17.02 7.04
CA ALA A 274 -2.42 18.19 7.92
C ALA A 274 -2.95 17.85 9.34
N LYS A 275 -3.72 16.78 9.47
CA LYS A 275 -4.31 16.29 10.73
C LYS A 275 -3.49 15.18 11.40
N ALA A 276 -2.41 14.71 10.74
CA ALA A 276 -1.61 13.61 11.23
C ALA A 276 -0.74 14.02 12.41
N ASN A 277 -0.49 13.06 13.32
CA ASN A 277 0.52 13.21 14.35
C ASN A 277 1.90 12.94 13.75
N PHE A 278 2.84 13.86 13.95
CA PHE A 278 4.22 13.74 13.48
C PHE A 278 5.12 13.26 14.63
N THR A 279 5.93 12.23 14.35
CA THR A 279 6.85 11.64 15.33
C THR A 279 8.19 11.31 14.70
N ASP A 280 9.27 11.38 15.47
CA ASP A 280 10.59 10.86 15.12
C ASP A 280 10.90 9.52 15.82
N ALA A 281 10.04 9.10 16.75
CA ALA A 281 10.12 7.83 17.45
C ALA A 281 9.44 6.73 16.63
N VAL A 282 10.15 6.26 15.60
CA VAL A 282 9.68 5.18 14.72
C VAL A 282 10.60 3.98 14.77
N SER A 283 10.04 2.81 14.45
CA SER A 283 10.81 1.59 14.18
C SER A 283 10.76 1.30 12.68
N LEU A 284 11.82 0.67 12.17
CA LEU A 284 11.88 0.14 10.81
C LEU A 284 12.02 -1.38 10.87
N GLU A 285 11.06 -2.08 10.30
CA GLU A 285 11.11 -3.53 10.10
C GLU A 285 10.97 -3.81 8.60
N HIS A 286 11.83 -4.67 8.07
CA HIS A 286 11.86 -5.03 6.65
C HIS A 286 11.95 -6.55 6.52
N ARG A 287 11.11 -7.11 5.66
CA ARG A 287 11.17 -8.48 5.16
C ARG A 287 11.11 -8.45 3.65
N GLU A 288 11.73 -9.45 3.03
CA GLU A 288 11.69 -9.64 1.60
C GLU A 288 11.52 -11.11 1.26
N ALA A 289 10.94 -11.36 0.09
CA ALA A 289 10.78 -12.69 -0.46
C ALA A 289 11.07 -12.63 -1.96
N THR A 290 12.03 -13.44 -2.40
CA THR A 290 12.26 -13.74 -3.82
C THR A 290 11.52 -15.02 -4.16
N TYR A 291 10.80 -15.01 -5.27
CA TYR A 291 10.04 -16.17 -5.75
C TYR A 291 10.14 -16.28 -7.26
N THR A 292 9.80 -17.45 -7.80
CA THR A 292 10.00 -17.78 -9.22
C THR A 292 8.79 -18.52 -9.73
N VAL A 293 8.25 -18.08 -10.86
CA VAL A 293 7.06 -18.66 -11.51
C VAL A 293 7.38 -19.03 -12.96
N PRO A 294 6.68 -20.02 -13.55
CA PRO A 294 6.78 -20.28 -14.98
C PRO A 294 6.40 -19.05 -15.81
N LEU A 295 7.14 -18.78 -16.88
CA LEU A 295 6.67 -17.91 -17.94
C LEU A 295 5.68 -18.72 -18.77
N GLU A 296 4.39 -18.45 -18.64
CA GLU A 296 3.33 -19.17 -19.37
C GLU A 296 3.00 -18.47 -20.70
N ASN A 297 3.18 -17.15 -20.76
CA ASN A 297 2.77 -16.35 -21.90
C ASN A 297 3.66 -16.57 -23.15
N GLU A 298 3.11 -17.23 -24.15
CA GLU A 298 3.81 -17.51 -25.42
C GLU A 298 4.17 -16.25 -26.20
N ASN A 299 3.37 -15.19 -26.14
CA ASN A 299 3.70 -13.92 -26.81
C ASN A 299 4.91 -13.27 -26.15
N PHE A 300 5.02 -13.31 -24.83
CA PHE A 300 6.21 -12.79 -24.13
C PHE A 300 7.44 -13.65 -24.43
N LYS A 301 7.31 -14.98 -24.50
CA LYS A 301 8.42 -15.86 -24.92
C LYS A 301 8.91 -15.52 -26.32
N LEU A 302 7.99 -15.34 -27.28
CA LEU A 302 8.32 -14.97 -28.65
C LEU A 302 8.94 -13.58 -28.72
N ALA A 303 8.40 -12.60 -27.98
CA ALA A 303 8.95 -11.25 -27.90
C ALA A 303 10.36 -11.24 -27.32
N MET A 304 10.64 -12.03 -26.27
CA MET A 304 11.98 -12.19 -25.70
C MET A 304 12.93 -12.88 -26.68
N ALA A 305 12.50 -13.95 -27.35
CA ALA A 305 13.31 -14.65 -28.35
C ALA A 305 13.65 -13.77 -29.57
N ALA A 306 12.75 -12.85 -29.93
CA ALA A 306 12.94 -11.86 -30.98
C ALA A 306 13.76 -10.62 -30.53
N GLY A 307 14.11 -10.51 -29.25
CA GLY A 307 14.81 -9.34 -28.70
C GLY A 307 13.94 -8.07 -28.57
N VAL A 308 12.60 -8.22 -28.62
CA VAL A 308 11.65 -7.13 -28.38
C VAL A 308 11.65 -6.76 -26.90
N ILE A 309 11.39 -7.75 -26.04
CA ILE A 309 11.59 -7.63 -24.58
C ILE A 309 13.03 -8.10 -24.28
N PRO A 310 13.85 -7.34 -23.55
CA PRO A 310 15.18 -7.80 -23.18
C PRO A 310 15.09 -9.00 -22.24
N SER A 311 15.95 -9.99 -22.46
CA SER A 311 16.13 -11.14 -21.57
C SER A 311 17.40 -10.96 -20.74
N GLY A 312 17.32 -11.23 -19.45
CA GLY A 312 18.46 -11.17 -18.54
C GLY A 312 18.39 -12.23 -17.44
N ALA A 313 19.13 -12.01 -16.35
CA ALA A 313 19.34 -13.01 -15.31
C ALA A 313 18.05 -13.40 -14.56
N SER A 314 17.03 -12.55 -14.58
CA SER A 314 15.73 -12.83 -13.97
C SER A 314 14.88 -13.84 -14.78
N LEU A 315 15.26 -14.16 -16.02
CA LEU A 315 14.67 -15.25 -16.79
C LEU A 315 15.64 -16.43 -16.87
N ASN A 316 15.28 -17.57 -16.30
CA ASN A 316 16.09 -18.78 -16.34
C ASN A 316 15.22 -20.02 -16.53
N ALA A 317 15.59 -20.87 -17.49
CA ALA A 317 14.94 -22.15 -17.78
C ALA A 317 13.40 -22.04 -17.92
N GLY A 318 12.92 -20.99 -18.60
CA GLY A 318 11.49 -20.76 -18.82
C GLY A 318 10.72 -20.26 -17.60
N LYS A 319 11.42 -19.80 -16.55
CA LYS A 319 10.84 -19.23 -15.35
C LYS A 319 11.32 -17.81 -15.11
N VAL A 320 10.44 -16.95 -14.60
CA VAL A 320 10.74 -15.58 -14.22
C VAL A 320 10.89 -15.51 -12.70
N THR A 321 12.00 -14.94 -12.24
CA THR A 321 12.27 -14.65 -10.83
C THR A 321 11.92 -13.20 -10.54
N THR A 322 11.18 -12.97 -9.46
CA THR A 322 10.81 -11.64 -8.97
C THR A 322 10.84 -11.55 -7.45
N GLU A 323 10.45 -10.42 -6.89
CA GLU A 323 10.49 -10.17 -5.45
C GLU A 323 9.40 -9.24 -4.93
N SER A 324 9.08 -9.40 -3.65
CA SER A 324 8.21 -8.50 -2.89
C SER A 324 8.86 -8.17 -1.55
N HIS A 325 8.64 -6.94 -1.09
CA HIS A 325 9.13 -6.43 0.18
C HIS A 325 7.94 -6.04 1.04
N LEU A 326 8.02 -6.39 2.32
CA LEU A 326 7.08 -5.97 3.35
C LEU A 326 7.84 -5.12 4.36
N ILE A 327 7.40 -3.88 4.54
CA ILE A 327 8.11 -2.88 5.32
C ILE A 327 7.15 -2.24 6.31
N ARG A 328 7.52 -2.17 7.59
CA ARG A 328 6.83 -1.36 8.58
C ARG A 328 7.72 -0.20 9.00
N LEU A 329 7.19 1.02 8.87
CA LEU A 329 7.83 2.25 9.30
C LEU A 329 6.90 2.96 10.27
N GLY A 330 7.22 2.91 11.57
CA GLY A 330 6.33 3.41 12.61
C GLY A 330 4.97 2.70 12.55
N ASP A 331 3.91 3.48 12.34
CA ASP A 331 2.53 2.99 12.30
C ASP A 331 2.08 2.52 10.91
N ALA A 332 2.83 2.82 9.86
CA ALA A 332 2.49 2.41 8.50
C ALA A 332 3.12 1.08 8.10
N VAL A 333 2.42 0.35 7.22
CA VAL A 333 2.94 -0.85 6.56
C VAL A 333 2.89 -0.68 5.05
N MET A 334 3.92 -1.15 4.36
CA MET A 334 4.10 -1.02 2.92
C MET A 334 4.37 -2.40 2.32
N PHE A 335 3.76 -2.71 1.17
CA PHE A 335 4.01 -3.94 0.42
C PHE A 335 4.28 -3.64 -1.06
N THR A 336 5.35 -4.20 -1.62
CA THR A 336 5.71 -4.02 -3.04
C THR A 336 5.16 -5.13 -3.92
N MET A 337 4.63 -4.73 -5.08
CA MET A 337 3.95 -5.58 -6.04
C MET A 337 4.62 -5.47 -7.43
N PRO A 338 5.14 -6.57 -8.00
CA PRO A 338 5.99 -6.56 -9.19
C PRO A 338 5.20 -6.49 -10.52
N GLY A 339 4.25 -5.56 -10.62
CA GLY A 339 3.42 -5.39 -11.81
C GLY A 339 2.05 -4.80 -11.51
N GLU A 340 1.13 -4.93 -12.48
CA GLU A 340 -0.23 -4.40 -12.42
C GLU A 340 -1.14 -5.35 -11.63
N VAL A 341 -1.17 -5.22 -10.30
CA VAL A 341 -1.96 -6.11 -9.43
C VAL A 341 -3.44 -5.79 -9.44
N GLN A 342 -4.26 -6.83 -9.56
CA GLN A 342 -5.70 -6.72 -9.57
C GLN A 342 -6.28 -6.10 -8.28
N PRO A 343 -7.30 -5.22 -8.39
CA PRO A 343 -7.96 -4.61 -7.24
C PRO A 343 -8.45 -5.59 -6.18
N ASN A 344 -8.95 -6.77 -6.58
CA ASN A 344 -9.36 -7.84 -5.65
C ASN A 344 -8.21 -8.29 -4.73
N ILE A 345 -7.03 -8.52 -5.33
CA ILE A 345 -5.82 -8.86 -4.58
C ILE A 345 -5.40 -7.67 -3.70
N GLY A 346 -5.45 -6.45 -4.22
CA GLY A 346 -5.15 -5.24 -3.44
C GLY A 346 -6.01 -5.10 -2.19
N ILE A 347 -7.33 -5.23 -2.32
CA ILE A 347 -8.28 -5.17 -1.20
C ILE A 347 -8.00 -6.30 -0.19
N LEU A 348 -7.72 -7.51 -0.67
CA LEU A 348 -7.30 -8.62 0.18
C LEU A 348 -6.02 -8.27 0.97
N LEU A 349 -5.00 -7.76 0.29
CA LEU A 349 -3.72 -7.40 0.92
C LEU A 349 -3.89 -6.28 1.96
N LYS A 350 -4.70 -5.25 1.69
CA LYS A 350 -5.03 -4.22 2.70
C LYS A 350 -5.61 -4.84 3.96
N ARG A 351 -6.57 -5.76 3.83
CA ARG A 351 -7.18 -6.47 4.98
C ARG A 351 -6.17 -7.33 5.74
N LEU A 352 -5.31 -8.04 5.01
CA LEU A 352 -4.29 -8.90 5.60
C LEU A 352 -3.20 -8.10 6.34
N LEU A 353 -2.84 -6.93 5.83
CA LEU A 353 -1.73 -6.12 6.33
C LEU A 353 -2.17 -5.10 7.40
N ALA A 354 -3.45 -4.74 7.48
CA ALA A 354 -3.96 -3.80 8.49
C ALA A 354 -3.56 -4.11 9.96
N PRO A 355 -3.44 -5.38 10.41
CA PRO A 355 -2.92 -5.68 11.75
C PRO A 355 -1.44 -5.34 11.98
N TYR A 356 -0.67 -5.08 10.91
CA TYR A 356 0.75 -4.76 10.95
C TYR A 356 1.02 -3.25 10.80
N GLY A 357 0.06 -2.49 10.27
CA GLY A 357 0.15 -1.04 10.16
C GLY A 357 -1.08 -0.42 9.50
N ASP A 358 -1.33 0.84 9.82
CA ASP A 358 -2.36 1.68 9.23
C ASP A 358 -1.84 3.12 9.14
N PRO A 359 -1.69 3.71 7.95
CA PRO A 359 -2.17 3.23 6.64
C PRO A 359 -1.37 2.06 6.05
N VAL A 360 -2.04 1.29 5.20
CA VAL A 360 -1.43 0.29 4.32
C VAL A 360 -1.11 0.95 2.99
N PHE A 361 0.17 0.94 2.61
CA PHE A 361 0.64 1.33 1.28
C PHE A 361 0.83 0.07 0.43
N LEU A 362 0.18 0.02 -0.73
CA LEU A 362 0.40 -1.02 -1.72
C LEU A 362 1.13 -0.39 -2.90
N PHE A 363 2.41 -0.68 -3.04
CA PHE A 363 3.25 -0.13 -4.09
C PHE A 363 3.20 -1.04 -5.32
N GLY A 364 2.37 -0.67 -6.30
CA GLY A 364 2.34 -1.28 -7.63
C GLY A 364 3.60 -0.95 -8.44
N LEU A 365 3.85 -1.73 -9.50
CA LEU A 365 4.96 -1.53 -10.43
C LEU A 365 6.31 -1.39 -9.71
N ALA A 366 6.47 -2.17 -8.65
CA ALA A 366 7.55 -2.03 -7.70
C ALA A 366 8.54 -3.19 -7.87
N ASN A 367 9.80 -2.83 -8.12
CA ASN A 367 10.96 -3.69 -8.36
C ASN A 367 10.89 -4.56 -9.61
N ASP A 368 9.78 -4.55 -10.34
CA ASP A 368 9.59 -5.29 -11.60
C ASP A 368 8.34 -4.79 -12.35
N GLU A 369 8.22 -5.19 -13.61
CA GLU A 369 7.04 -5.02 -14.46
C GLU A 369 6.74 -6.35 -15.16
N LEU A 370 5.88 -7.15 -14.55
CA LEU A 370 5.46 -8.46 -15.06
C LEU A 370 4.11 -8.43 -15.80
N GLY A 371 3.60 -7.22 -16.06
CA GLY A 371 2.27 -6.99 -16.59
C GLY A 371 1.18 -7.25 -15.54
N TYR A 372 0.02 -7.71 -16.00
CA TYR A 372 -1.13 -7.94 -15.12
C TYR A 372 -0.93 -9.14 -14.19
N ILE A 373 -1.27 -8.94 -12.92
CA ILE A 373 -1.23 -9.95 -11.86
C ILE A 373 -2.66 -10.15 -11.36
N LEU A 374 -3.29 -11.24 -11.83
CA LEU A 374 -4.68 -11.59 -11.51
C LEU A 374 -4.74 -12.64 -10.39
N SER A 375 -5.91 -12.73 -9.75
CA SER A 375 -6.21 -13.90 -8.90
C SER A 375 -6.32 -15.15 -9.77
N LEU A 376 -6.03 -16.32 -9.20
CA LEU A 376 -6.15 -17.58 -9.96
C LEU A 376 -7.59 -17.84 -10.40
N GLU A 377 -8.53 -17.47 -9.54
CA GLU A 377 -9.98 -17.57 -9.77
C GLU A 377 -10.42 -16.70 -10.95
N ASP A 378 -9.81 -15.52 -11.11
CA ASP A 378 -10.16 -14.58 -12.18
C ASP A 378 -9.39 -14.82 -13.48
N TYR A 379 -8.20 -15.44 -13.42
CA TYR A 379 -7.25 -15.53 -14.54
C TYR A 379 -7.85 -16.12 -15.83
N TYR A 380 -8.73 -17.12 -15.69
CA TYR A 380 -9.34 -17.80 -16.84
C TYR A 380 -10.71 -17.25 -17.24
N LEU A 381 -11.24 -16.25 -16.53
CA LEU A 381 -12.53 -15.66 -16.88
C LEU A 381 -12.41 -14.84 -18.16
N PRO A 382 -13.38 -14.95 -19.10
CA PRO A 382 -13.38 -14.15 -20.33
C PRO A 382 -13.31 -12.63 -20.12
N LEU A 383 -13.79 -12.16 -18.96
CA LEU A 383 -13.74 -10.76 -18.54
C LEU A 383 -12.31 -10.19 -18.56
N TYR A 384 -11.30 -11.02 -18.24
CA TYR A 384 -9.90 -10.63 -18.10
C TYR A 384 -9.02 -11.11 -19.26
N ASN A 385 -9.61 -11.36 -20.44
CA ASN A 385 -8.87 -11.85 -21.61
C ASN A 385 -7.69 -10.94 -22.01
N TYR A 386 -7.87 -9.62 -21.91
CA TYR A 386 -6.81 -8.66 -22.23
C TYR A 386 -5.69 -8.69 -21.19
N GLU A 387 -6.04 -8.60 -19.91
CA GLU A 387 -5.10 -8.66 -18.79
C GLU A 387 -4.29 -9.96 -18.85
N ARG A 388 -4.94 -11.10 -19.08
CA ARG A 388 -4.25 -12.39 -19.27
C ARG A 388 -3.26 -12.36 -20.44
N SER A 389 -3.61 -11.70 -21.54
CA SER A 389 -2.71 -11.58 -22.70
C SER A 389 -1.44 -10.76 -22.40
N MET A 390 -1.51 -9.93 -21.36
CA MET A 390 -0.44 -9.06 -20.86
C MET A 390 0.06 -9.50 -19.48
N SER A 391 -0.06 -10.79 -19.13
CA SER A 391 0.43 -11.36 -17.87
C SER A 391 1.55 -12.36 -18.14
N VAL A 392 2.50 -12.51 -17.22
CA VAL A 392 3.50 -13.59 -17.28
C VAL A 392 2.90 -15.00 -17.12
N GLY A 393 1.81 -15.15 -16.38
CA GLY A 393 1.22 -16.46 -16.10
C GLY A 393 0.25 -16.48 -14.92
N SER A 394 -0.49 -17.57 -14.79
CA SER A 394 -1.51 -17.77 -13.76
C SER A 394 -0.96 -17.89 -12.34
N GLU A 395 0.31 -18.30 -12.20
CA GLU A 395 0.94 -18.54 -10.90
C GLU A 395 1.43 -17.27 -10.18
N ILE A 396 1.56 -16.13 -10.89
CA ILE A 396 2.18 -14.92 -10.32
C ILE A 396 1.37 -14.30 -9.18
N GLY A 397 0.04 -14.24 -9.30
CA GLY A 397 -0.85 -13.71 -8.25
C GLY A 397 -0.80 -14.54 -6.97
N PRO A 398 -1.05 -15.86 -7.02
CA PRO A 398 -0.92 -16.76 -5.88
C PRO A 398 0.47 -16.70 -5.23
N ALA A 399 1.55 -16.71 -6.03
CA ALA A 399 2.92 -16.66 -5.51
C ALA A 399 3.19 -15.37 -4.73
N MET A 400 2.75 -14.21 -5.24
CA MET A 400 2.90 -12.93 -4.56
C MET A 400 2.11 -12.89 -3.24
N VAL A 401 0.86 -13.37 -3.22
CA VAL A 401 0.05 -13.43 -1.99
C VAL A 401 0.68 -14.39 -0.97
N GLN A 402 1.23 -15.52 -1.42
CA GLN A 402 1.96 -16.44 -0.56
C GLN A 402 3.22 -15.80 0.03
N ALA A 403 3.98 -15.06 -0.78
CA ALA A 403 5.14 -14.30 -0.33
C ALA A 403 4.76 -13.26 0.74
N ALA A 404 3.64 -12.54 0.55
CA ALA A 404 3.11 -11.62 1.56
C ALA A 404 2.83 -12.35 2.88
N ARG A 405 2.12 -13.47 2.85
CA ARG A 405 1.79 -14.27 4.04
C ARG A 405 3.03 -14.82 4.74
N GLN A 406 4.03 -15.27 4.00
CA GLN A 406 5.31 -15.73 4.55
C GLN A 406 6.02 -14.61 5.31
N MET A 407 6.12 -13.42 4.71
CA MET A 407 6.74 -12.25 5.36
C MET A 407 5.95 -11.78 6.57
N MET A 408 4.62 -11.78 6.51
CA MET A 408 3.74 -11.46 7.65
C MET A 408 4.01 -12.39 8.84
N GLY A 409 4.17 -13.70 8.61
CA GLY A 409 4.50 -14.67 9.66
C GLY A 409 5.85 -14.44 10.35
N GLN A 410 6.70 -13.60 9.76
CA GLN A 410 8.01 -13.21 10.30
C GLN A 410 8.00 -11.81 10.93
N MET A 411 6.87 -11.10 10.87
CA MET A 411 6.69 -9.79 11.47
C MET A 411 5.88 -9.90 12.75
N THR A 412 6.22 -9.05 13.72
CA THR A 412 5.36 -8.92 14.90
C THR A 412 4.17 -8.07 14.49
N ALA A 413 2.94 -8.55 14.75
CA ALA A 413 1.75 -7.71 14.62
C ALA A 413 1.93 -6.44 15.45
N ARG A 414 1.37 -5.32 14.98
CA ARG A 414 1.46 -4.06 15.71
C ARG A 414 0.89 -4.29 17.11
N GLN A 415 1.70 -4.10 18.16
CA GLN A 415 1.10 -3.85 19.47
C GLN A 415 0.32 -2.55 19.32
N PRO A 416 -0.98 -2.50 19.71
CA PRO A 416 -1.71 -1.25 19.69
C PRO A 416 -0.83 -0.22 20.38
N THR A 417 -0.36 0.78 19.64
CA THR A 417 0.24 1.94 20.30
C THR A 417 -0.83 2.40 21.26
N ALA A 418 -0.54 2.31 22.57
CA ALA A 418 -1.35 2.97 23.56
C ALA A 418 -1.56 4.37 23.01
N VAL A 419 -2.80 4.68 22.63
CA VAL A 419 -3.17 6.02 22.23
C VAL A 419 -2.64 6.87 23.35
N ALA A 420 -1.61 7.68 23.08
CA ALA A 420 -1.08 8.62 24.05
C ALA A 420 -2.33 9.32 24.59
N ALA A 421 -2.59 9.10 25.89
CA ALA A 421 -3.89 9.37 26.48
C ALA A 421 -4.29 10.79 26.13
N VAL A 422 -5.13 10.92 25.11
CA VAL A 422 -5.95 12.11 24.91
C VAL A 422 -6.91 11.98 26.07
N SER A 423 -6.70 12.87 27.03
CA SER A 423 -7.54 13.10 28.20
C SER A 423 -8.99 12.63 28.01
N GLY A 424 -9.32 11.50 28.61
CA GLY A 424 -10.53 11.33 29.41
C GLY A 424 -11.90 11.16 28.75
N GLU A 425 -12.05 11.12 27.42
CA GLU A 425 -13.38 10.90 26.80
C GLU A 425 -13.51 9.54 26.12
N LYS A 426 -14.41 8.71 26.69
CA LYS A 426 -14.81 7.41 26.13
C LYS A 426 -15.61 7.62 24.84
N SER A 427 -15.38 6.77 23.84
CA SER A 427 -16.10 6.81 22.57
C SER A 427 -17.62 6.61 22.75
N PRO A 428 -18.49 7.09 21.85
CA PRO A 428 -19.93 6.90 21.95
C PRO A 428 -20.36 5.43 22.08
N VAL A 429 -19.66 4.51 21.41
CA VAL A 429 -19.94 3.06 21.48
C VAL A 429 -19.55 2.49 22.86
N GLU A 430 -18.42 2.92 23.43
CA GLU A 430 -18.04 2.53 24.79
C GLU A 430 -19.04 3.01 25.83
N GLN A 431 -19.55 4.24 25.68
CA GLN A 431 -20.58 4.78 26.57
C GLN A 431 -21.85 3.92 26.54
N GLU A 432 -22.28 3.46 25.36
CA GLU A 432 -23.44 2.57 25.23
C GLU A 432 -23.15 1.15 25.76
N LEU A 433 -21.93 0.62 25.58
CA LEU A 433 -21.54 -0.66 26.17
C LEU A 433 -21.46 -0.59 27.70
N GLU A 434 -21.04 0.54 28.27
CA GLU A 434 -21.06 0.77 29.72
C GLU A 434 -22.47 0.89 30.28
N LYS A 435 -23.38 1.58 29.58
CA LYS A 435 -24.80 1.57 29.93
C LYS A 435 -25.39 0.17 29.85
N TYR A 436 -24.97 -0.61 28.85
CA TYR A 436 -25.39 -2.00 28.72
C TYR A 436 -24.88 -2.86 29.89
N LEU A 437 -23.65 -2.66 30.38
CA LEU A 437 -23.16 -3.32 31.59
C LEU A 437 -24.06 -3.12 32.81
N GLN A 438 -24.67 -1.93 32.96
CA GLN A 438 -25.56 -1.63 34.09
C GLN A 438 -26.87 -2.42 34.05
N ARG A 439 -27.21 -3.03 32.90
CA ARG A 439 -28.40 -3.86 32.72
C ARG A 439 -28.18 -5.33 33.10
N PHE A 440 -26.94 -5.68 33.47
CA PHE A 440 -26.60 -7.03 33.90
C PHE A 440 -27.41 -7.46 35.13
N ARG A 441 -27.91 -8.70 35.13
CA ARG A 441 -28.71 -9.33 36.19
C ARG A 441 -27.92 -10.46 36.86
N PRO A 442 -27.20 -10.20 37.97
CA PRO A 442 -26.39 -11.21 38.66
C PRO A 442 -27.17 -12.44 39.11
N ASP A 443 -28.45 -12.26 39.50
CA ASP A 443 -29.37 -13.32 39.91
C ASP A 443 -29.69 -14.30 38.77
N ARG A 444 -29.75 -13.81 37.52
CA ARG A 444 -29.97 -14.63 36.32
C ARG A 444 -28.69 -15.34 35.86
N ALA A 445 -27.54 -14.75 36.09
CA ALA A 445 -26.26 -15.30 35.68
C ALA A 445 -25.80 -16.49 36.53
N GLY A 446 -26.18 -16.54 37.81
CA GLY A 446 -25.77 -17.64 38.72
C GLY A 446 -24.25 -17.87 38.72
N ASN A 447 -23.83 -19.13 38.53
CA ASN A 447 -22.41 -19.52 38.45
C ASN A 447 -21.83 -19.49 37.01
N PHE A 448 -22.56 -18.93 36.05
CA PHE A 448 -22.14 -18.90 34.65
C PHE A 448 -20.83 -18.11 34.47
N LYS A 449 -19.92 -18.66 33.66
CA LYS A 449 -18.65 -18.03 33.29
C LYS A 449 -18.48 -18.07 31.79
N ALA A 450 -18.33 -16.92 31.16
CA ALA A 450 -18.03 -16.83 29.74
C ALA A 450 -17.33 -15.51 29.40
N THR A 451 -16.50 -15.55 28.36
CA THR A 451 -15.93 -14.35 27.75
C THR A 451 -16.48 -14.20 26.35
N TYR A 452 -17.10 -13.06 26.10
CA TYR A 452 -17.60 -12.66 24.79
C TYR A 452 -16.60 -11.71 24.16
N ARG A 453 -16.04 -12.10 23.02
CA ARG A 453 -15.24 -11.20 22.19
C ARG A 453 -16.17 -10.47 21.23
N LEU A 454 -16.32 -9.17 21.43
CA LEU A 454 -17.13 -8.29 20.59
C LEU A 454 -16.20 -7.60 19.59
N VAL A 455 -16.29 -7.98 18.32
CA VAL A 455 -15.56 -7.35 17.22
C VAL A 455 -16.52 -6.39 16.51
N LEU A 456 -16.45 -5.12 16.87
CA LEU A 456 -17.40 -4.11 16.42
C LEU A 456 -16.74 -3.23 15.35
N GLU A 457 -17.17 -3.38 14.09
CA GLU A 457 -16.63 -2.60 12.98
C GLU A 457 -16.84 -1.10 13.22
N GLY A 458 -15.75 -0.33 13.16
CA GLY A 458 -15.74 1.10 13.47
C GLY A 458 -15.57 1.46 14.95
N ALA A 459 -15.57 0.50 15.89
CA ALA A 459 -15.37 0.75 17.32
C ALA A 459 -14.23 -0.06 17.97
N GLY A 460 -13.76 -1.09 17.28
CA GLY A 460 -12.68 -1.97 17.72
C GLY A 460 -13.18 -3.18 18.50
N GLU A 461 -12.28 -3.81 19.24
CA GLU A 461 -12.56 -5.04 19.98
C GLU A 461 -12.81 -4.77 21.46
N PHE A 462 -13.77 -5.50 22.02
CA PHE A 462 -14.10 -5.48 23.44
C PHE A 462 -14.26 -6.91 23.95
N TYR A 463 -13.90 -7.11 25.21
CA TYR A 463 -14.03 -8.36 25.93
C TYR A 463 -15.01 -8.17 27.07
N LEU A 464 -16.22 -8.70 26.89
CA LEU A 464 -17.23 -8.76 27.93
C LEU A 464 -17.07 -10.08 28.68
N ARG A 465 -16.68 -10.01 29.95
CA ARG A 465 -16.49 -11.20 30.80
C ARG A 465 -17.61 -11.25 31.82
N ILE A 466 -18.28 -12.40 31.90
CA ILE A 466 -19.22 -12.74 32.96
C ILE A 466 -18.55 -13.77 33.84
N ALA A 467 -18.36 -13.46 35.12
CA ALA A 467 -17.90 -14.42 36.12
C ALA A 467 -18.32 -13.95 37.52
N GLU A 468 -18.60 -14.90 38.41
CA GLU A 468 -18.83 -14.62 39.84
C GLU A 468 -19.95 -13.59 40.08
N GLY A 469 -21.01 -13.65 39.28
CA GLY A 469 -22.14 -12.73 39.36
C GLY A 469 -21.77 -11.28 38.97
N LYS A 470 -20.72 -11.07 38.17
CA LYS A 470 -20.33 -9.75 37.65
C LYS A 470 -20.12 -9.80 36.14
N ALA A 471 -20.46 -8.69 35.48
CA ALA A 471 -20.10 -8.42 34.09
C ALA A 471 -19.08 -7.30 34.03
N THR A 472 -17.97 -7.51 33.33
CA THR A 472 -16.91 -6.51 33.14
C THR A 472 -16.57 -6.37 31.67
N LEU A 473 -16.30 -5.16 31.22
CA LEU A 473 -15.87 -4.86 29.86
C LEU A 473 -14.44 -4.34 29.88
N SER A 474 -13.60 -4.85 28.97
CA SER A 474 -12.25 -4.31 28.75
C SER A 474 -11.92 -4.28 27.26
N ARG A 475 -10.97 -3.44 26.87
CA ARG A 475 -10.30 -3.54 25.57
C ARG A 475 -9.16 -4.56 25.56
N GLU A 476 -8.66 -4.92 26.74
CA GLU A 476 -7.60 -5.90 26.90
C GLU A 476 -8.18 -7.32 26.92
N GLY A 477 -7.62 -8.19 26.07
CA GLY A 477 -7.98 -9.59 25.99
C GLY A 477 -7.28 -10.33 24.87
N THR A 478 -7.42 -11.65 24.83
CA THR A 478 -6.85 -12.50 23.78
C THR A 478 -7.95 -13.35 23.12
N PRO A 479 -7.92 -13.56 21.79
CA PRO A 479 -8.94 -14.36 21.11
C PRO A 479 -9.14 -15.77 21.68
N SER A 480 -8.08 -16.38 22.22
CA SER A 480 -8.12 -17.71 22.84
C SER A 480 -8.92 -17.78 24.14
N GLU A 481 -9.20 -16.64 24.79
CA GLU A 481 -10.00 -16.61 26.01
C GLU A 481 -11.52 -16.56 25.73
N ALA A 482 -11.91 -16.28 24.48
CA ALA A 482 -13.28 -16.08 24.08
C ALA A 482 -14.06 -17.41 24.03
N SER A 483 -15.16 -17.49 24.76
CA SER A 483 -16.13 -18.57 24.67
C SER A 483 -16.97 -18.45 23.38
N VAL A 484 -17.19 -17.21 22.95
CA VAL A 484 -17.89 -16.89 21.70
C VAL A 484 -17.38 -15.55 21.16
N THR A 485 -17.33 -15.42 19.83
CA THR A 485 -17.04 -14.16 19.16
C THR A 485 -18.30 -13.64 18.47
N VAL A 486 -18.64 -12.38 18.73
CA VAL A 486 -19.75 -11.65 18.12
C VAL A 486 -19.17 -10.58 17.22
N LYS A 487 -19.52 -10.61 15.92
CA LYS A 487 -19.06 -9.64 14.92
C LYS A 487 -20.25 -8.89 14.33
N ALA A 488 -20.16 -7.56 14.29
CA ALA A 488 -21.18 -6.73 13.66
C ALA A 488 -20.64 -5.31 13.42
N PRO A 489 -21.27 -4.51 12.52
CA PRO A 489 -21.11 -3.07 12.54
C PRO A 489 -21.45 -2.49 13.91
N ALA A 490 -20.64 -1.56 14.44
CA ALA A 490 -20.84 -1.03 15.79
C ALA A 490 -22.23 -0.43 15.98
N GLN A 491 -22.78 0.23 14.95
CA GLN A 491 -24.14 0.80 14.99
C GLN A 491 -25.23 -0.27 15.07
N VAL A 492 -25.05 -1.41 14.39
CA VAL A 492 -25.98 -2.55 14.44
C VAL A 492 -25.95 -3.16 15.85
N PHE A 493 -24.76 -3.38 16.40
CA PHE A 493 -24.64 -3.91 17.77
C PHE A 493 -25.22 -2.95 18.81
N VAL A 494 -24.97 -1.64 18.69
CA VAL A 494 -25.58 -0.61 19.54
C VAL A 494 -27.11 -0.62 19.41
N ALA A 495 -27.64 -0.75 18.18
CA ALA A 495 -29.08 -0.85 17.96
C ALA A 495 -29.67 -2.11 18.61
N ILE A 496 -28.96 -3.25 18.59
CA ILE A 496 -29.36 -4.48 19.28
C ILE A 496 -29.43 -4.26 20.79
N ILE A 497 -28.32 -3.81 21.40
CA ILE A 497 -28.28 -3.64 22.85
C ILE A 497 -29.22 -2.53 23.33
N THR A 498 -29.57 -1.54 22.50
CA THR A 498 -30.57 -0.51 22.84
C THR A 498 -32.01 -0.89 22.49
N GLY A 499 -32.26 -2.10 21.98
CA GLY A 499 -33.60 -2.60 21.64
C GLY A 499 -34.20 -2.00 20.37
N LYS A 500 -33.40 -1.32 19.55
CA LYS A 500 -33.81 -0.71 18.26
C LYS A 500 -33.66 -1.68 17.08
N ARG A 501 -32.96 -2.79 17.26
CA ARG A 501 -32.77 -3.85 16.25
C ARG A 501 -32.97 -5.20 16.90
N ASP A 502 -33.78 -6.06 16.29
CA ASP A 502 -33.92 -7.44 16.74
C ASP A 502 -32.63 -8.24 16.43
N PRO A 503 -32.05 -8.94 17.43
CA PRO A 503 -30.81 -9.68 17.26
C PRO A 503 -30.94 -10.90 16.35
N LEU A 504 -32.11 -11.56 16.30
CA LEU A 504 -32.34 -12.73 15.46
C LEU A 504 -32.48 -12.33 14.00
N ASP A 505 -33.18 -11.22 13.73
CA ASP A 505 -33.26 -10.66 12.39
C ASP A 505 -31.89 -10.19 11.89
N ALA A 506 -31.10 -9.52 12.73
CA ALA A 506 -29.75 -9.08 12.37
C ALA A 506 -28.81 -10.27 12.08
N TYR A 507 -28.99 -11.39 12.78
CA TYR A 507 -28.27 -12.63 12.50
C TYR A 507 -28.70 -13.25 11.17
N ASN A 508 -30.01 -13.32 10.91
CA ASN A 508 -30.56 -13.89 9.68
C ASN A 508 -30.20 -13.08 8.42
N THR A 509 -30.03 -11.75 8.54
CA THR A 509 -29.58 -10.87 7.45
C THR A 509 -28.06 -10.85 7.28
N GLY A 510 -27.29 -11.49 8.17
CA GLY A 510 -25.83 -11.55 8.13
C GLY A 510 -25.12 -10.31 8.68
N GLU A 511 -25.87 -9.34 9.23
CA GLU A 511 -25.33 -8.12 9.86
C GLU A 511 -24.70 -8.42 11.25
N LEU A 512 -25.18 -9.47 11.91
CA LEU A 512 -24.64 -10.03 13.14
C LEU A 512 -24.10 -11.44 12.86
N GLN A 513 -22.82 -11.69 13.12
CA GLN A 513 -22.21 -12.99 12.95
C GLN A 513 -21.72 -13.52 14.30
N ILE A 514 -21.98 -14.80 14.55
CA ILE A 514 -21.60 -15.49 15.77
C ILE A 514 -20.64 -16.62 15.40
N GLU A 515 -19.45 -16.61 15.99
CA GLU A 515 -18.46 -17.68 15.87
C GLU A 515 -18.28 -18.35 17.24
N GLY A 516 -18.55 -19.65 17.31
CA GLY A 516 -18.51 -20.42 18.56
C GLY A 516 -19.91 -20.86 19.00
N ASP A 517 -20.14 -20.92 20.31
CA ASP A 517 -21.39 -21.43 20.88
C ASP A 517 -22.51 -20.37 20.81
N ILE A 518 -23.50 -20.62 19.94
CA ILE A 518 -24.67 -19.75 19.75
C ILE A 518 -25.53 -19.68 21.01
N GLY A 519 -25.60 -20.75 21.80
CA GLY A 519 -26.33 -20.75 23.07
C GLY A 519 -25.70 -19.79 24.08
N ILE A 520 -24.37 -19.72 24.12
CA ILE A 520 -23.65 -18.71 24.92
C ILE A 520 -23.95 -17.30 24.42
N ALA A 521 -23.99 -17.05 23.11
CA ALA A 521 -24.38 -15.76 22.55
C ALA A 521 -25.81 -15.34 22.94
N GLN A 522 -26.77 -16.25 22.81
CA GLN A 522 -28.17 -16.02 23.19
C GLN A 522 -28.33 -15.74 24.69
N TYR A 523 -27.45 -16.28 25.53
CA TYR A 523 -27.47 -16.05 26.95
C TYR A 523 -27.32 -14.56 27.34
N LEU A 524 -26.69 -13.73 26.50
CA LEU A 524 -26.63 -12.28 26.70
C LEU A 524 -28.03 -11.65 26.77
N LEU A 525 -28.98 -12.15 25.98
CA LEU A 525 -30.37 -11.64 25.97
C LEU A 525 -31.11 -11.96 27.27
N PHE A 526 -30.68 -12.98 28.00
CA PHE A 526 -31.27 -13.40 29.26
C PHE A 526 -30.70 -12.64 30.46
N VAL A 527 -29.38 -12.44 30.48
CA VAL A 527 -28.67 -11.83 31.62
C VAL A 527 -28.50 -10.32 31.54
N PHE A 528 -28.86 -9.69 30.42
CA PHE A 528 -28.92 -8.23 30.28
C PHE A 528 -30.32 -7.77 29.91
N GLU A 529 -30.96 -7.01 30.80
CA GLU A 529 -32.33 -6.49 30.59
C GLU A 529 -32.47 -5.01 30.94
#